data_AF-I3REA8-F1
#
_entry.id   AF-I3REA8-F1
#
_cell.length_a   1.000
_cell.length_b   1.000
_cell.length_c   1.000
_cell.angle_alpha   90.00
_cell.angle_beta   90.00
_cell.angle_gamma   90.00
#
_symmetry.space_group_name_H-M   'P 1'
#
loop_
_entity.id
_entity.type
_entity.pdbx_description
1 polymer ?
#
loop_
_entity_poly.entity_id
_entity_poly.type
_entity_poly.pdbx_seq_one_letter_code
_entity_poly.pdbx_strand_id
1 'polypeptide(L)'
;MVGIFRRVFSIVSFIFLMASFAYATYNAGYDVRGLVAISENSYSICERLKYEDLKELEDIVKEIKGVRDPLKALYLSSTIGDLAVSYLRRLELKRNSLNKLKVEGVSSRIEYYALILGDRELVIEARNARKAFERGDLNASLETLEIANSLLLKKIADLPVLTPQSDPLARIKFLETKYNATLHYAIQVAIALPENGSKDVNNEVYYIQELLDDVATLEGEGRYLEALTELEENVERMINFQRKLNYLEESTLRSLFDKEGKMLVLRLKIALKKYEKTTSEGILVEIANNELELAKVDMSLGRNETAYLRVLRASRIIGYLYRTREE
;
A
#
# COMPACT_ATOMS: atom_id res chain seq x y z
N MET A 1 -24.46 -16.46 -4.71
CA MET A 1 -25.22 -16.90 -5.91
C MET A 1 -26.07 -15.79 -6.55
N VAL A 2 -26.68 -14.88 -5.78
CA VAL A 2 -27.58 -13.81 -6.29
C VAL A 2 -26.87 -12.76 -7.17
N GLY A 3 -25.58 -12.47 -6.94
CA GLY A 3 -24.81 -11.46 -7.70
C GLY A 3 -24.34 -11.90 -9.10
N ILE A 4 -23.97 -13.17 -9.27
CA ILE A 4 -23.58 -13.75 -10.57
C ILE A 4 -24.82 -13.94 -11.43
N PHE A 5 -25.93 -14.41 -10.84
CA PHE A 5 -27.21 -14.48 -11.53
C PHE A 5 -27.66 -13.11 -12.04
N ARG A 6 -27.53 -12.04 -11.24
CA ARG A 6 -27.88 -10.68 -11.70
C ARG A 6 -27.01 -10.19 -12.86
N ARG A 7 -25.69 -10.47 -12.87
CA ARG A 7 -24.77 -10.01 -13.93
C ARG A 7 -24.88 -10.83 -15.21
N VAL A 8 -24.99 -12.15 -15.10
CA VAL A 8 -25.24 -13.04 -16.23
C VAL A 8 -26.62 -12.76 -16.81
N PHE A 9 -27.63 -12.53 -15.97
CA PHE A 9 -28.95 -12.08 -16.42
C PHE A 9 -28.86 -10.73 -17.13
N SER A 10 -28.17 -9.72 -16.61
CA SER A 10 -28.03 -8.44 -17.33
C SER A 10 -27.31 -8.55 -18.68
N ILE A 11 -26.25 -9.36 -18.77
CA ILE A 11 -25.50 -9.55 -20.02
C ILE A 11 -26.31 -10.37 -21.02
N VAL A 12 -26.96 -11.46 -20.58
CA VAL A 12 -27.83 -12.28 -21.43
C VAL A 12 -29.08 -11.51 -21.84
N SER A 13 -29.68 -10.72 -20.94
CA SER A 13 -30.80 -9.83 -21.27
C SER A 13 -30.38 -8.73 -22.24
N PHE A 14 -29.17 -8.17 -22.13
CA PHE A 14 -28.67 -7.16 -23.07
C PHE A 14 -28.36 -7.77 -24.44
N ILE A 15 -27.74 -8.95 -24.50
CA ILE A 15 -27.50 -9.68 -25.76
C ILE A 15 -28.82 -10.13 -26.38
N PHE A 16 -29.79 -10.58 -25.58
CA PHE A 16 -31.11 -10.96 -26.04
C PHE A 16 -31.92 -9.73 -26.48
N LEU A 17 -31.76 -8.57 -25.82
CA LEU A 17 -32.34 -7.30 -26.27
C LEU A 17 -31.72 -6.91 -27.60
N MET A 18 -30.40 -6.95 -27.75
CA MET A 18 -29.68 -6.62 -28.98
C MET A 18 -30.02 -7.59 -30.12
N ALA A 19 -30.18 -8.89 -29.84
CA ALA A 19 -30.58 -9.89 -30.82
C ALA A 19 -32.06 -9.78 -31.21
N SER A 20 -32.95 -9.52 -30.25
CA SER A 20 -34.38 -9.26 -30.52
C SER A 20 -34.58 -7.95 -31.25
N PHE A 21 -33.76 -6.94 -30.94
CA PHE A 21 -33.71 -5.65 -31.62
C PHE A 21 -33.14 -5.81 -33.04
N ALA A 22 -32.10 -6.62 -33.23
CA ALA A 22 -31.54 -6.97 -34.55
C ALA A 22 -32.54 -7.76 -35.42
N TYR A 23 -33.29 -8.69 -34.82
CA TYR A 23 -34.32 -9.48 -35.51
C TYR A 23 -35.56 -8.64 -35.86
N ALA A 24 -35.98 -7.74 -34.97
CA ALA A 24 -37.07 -6.80 -35.23
C ALA A 24 -36.69 -5.73 -36.28
N THR A 25 -35.41 -5.35 -36.37
CA THR A 25 -34.91 -4.31 -37.31
C THR A 25 -34.62 -4.82 -38.73
N TYR A 26 -34.40 -6.12 -38.94
CA TYR A 26 -34.30 -6.71 -40.29
C TYR A 26 -35.58 -6.52 -41.13
N ASN A 27 -36.74 -6.44 -40.47
CA ASN A 27 -38.05 -6.35 -41.15
C ASN A 27 -38.66 -4.94 -41.23
N ALA A 28 -38.12 -3.92 -40.53
CA ALA A 28 -38.80 -2.62 -40.35
C ALA A 28 -38.00 -1.34 -40.70
N GLY A 29 -36.72 -1.46 -41.09
CA GLY A 29 -35.85 -0.30 -41.32
C GLY A 29 -35.20 0.23 -40.03
N TYR A 30 -33.99 0.78 -40.15
CA TYR A 30 -33.17 1.17 -38.99
C TYR A 30 -33.64 2.47 -38.33
N ASP A 31 -33.88 2.44 -37.02
CA ASP A 31 -34.03 3.64 -36.20
C ASP A 31 -32.66 4.24 -35.86
N VAL A 32 -32.16 5.07 -36.77
CA VAL A 32 -30.91 5.81 -36.61
C VAL A 32 -30.93 6.70 -35.37
N ARG A 33 -32.11 7.21 -34.94
CA ARG A 33 -32.22 8.04 -33.73
C ARG A 33 -32.00 7.22 -32.47
N GLY A 34 -32.46 5.98 -32.43
CA GLY A 34 -32.19 5.04 -31.35
C GLY A 34 -30.69 4.74 -31.18
N LEU A 35 -29.96 4.54 -32.28
CA LEU A 35 -28.50 4.30 -32.26
C LEU A 35 -27.71 5.53 -31.78
N VAL A 36 -28.15 6.73 -32.17
CA VAL A 36 -27.59 7.99 -31.66
C VAL A 36 -27.77 8.09 -30.15
N ALA A 37 -28.97 7.81 -29.63
CA ALA A 37 -29.25 7.88 -28.19
C ALA A 37 -28.45 6.85 -27.37
N ILE A 38 -28.24 5.64 -27.89
CA ILE A 38 -27.38 4.63 -27.27
C ILE A 38 -25.93 5.12 -27.22
N SER A 39 -25.44 5.72 -28.31
CA SER A 39 -24.07 6.24 -28.40
C SER A 39 -23.84 7.43 -27.45
N GLU A 40 -24.81 8.36 -27.35
CA GLU A 40 -24.75 9.47 -26.39
C GLU A 40 -24.73 8.99 -24.93
N ASN A 41 -25.52 7.96 -24.61
CA ASN A 41 -25.50 7.35 -23.27
C ASN A 41 -24.16 6.68 -22.95
N SER A 42 -23.59 5.93 -23.90
CA SER A 42 -22.27 5.33 -23.76
C SER A 42 -21.18 6.38 -23.52
N TYR A 43 -21.24 7.50 -24.26
CA TYR A 43 -20.35 8.65 -24.05
C TYR A 43 -20.52 9.28 -22.67
N SER A 44 -21.75 9.57 -22.23
CA SER A 44 -22.01 10.15 -20.90
C SER A 44 -21.51 9.26 -19.76
N ILE A 45 -21.62 7.94 -19.91
CA ILE A 45 -21.04 6.98 -18.95
C ILE A 45 -19.52 7.10 -18.94
N CYS A 46 -18.85 7.12 -20.10
CA CYS A 46 -17.40 7.28 -20.21
C CYS A 46 -16.90 8.64 -19.67
N GLU A 47 -17.66 9.71 -19.90
CA GLU A 47 -17.37 11.07 -19.40
C GLU A 47 -17.44 11.12 -17.87
N ARG A 48 -18.53 10.60 -17.27
CA ARG A 48 -18.68 10.50 -15.81
C ARG A 48 -17.57 9.66 -15.16
N LEU A 49 -17.04 8.69 -15.89
CA LEU A 49 -15.97 7.79 -15.43
C LEU A 49 -14.56 8.29 -15.76
N LYS A 50 -14.40 9.48 -16.35
CA LYS A 50 -13.10 10.10 -16.70
C LYS A 50 -12.24 9.23 -17.62
N TYR A 51 -12.81 8.78 -18.75
CA TYR A 51 -12.06 8.08 -19.79
C TYR A 51 -10.91 8.92 -20.36
N GLU A 52 -9.77 8.30 -20.68
CA GLU A 52 -8.56 9.02 -21.14
C GLU A 52 -8.70 9.55 -22.58
N ASP A 53 -9.38 8.81 -23.46
CA ASP A 53 -9.59 9.21 -24.87
C ASP A 53 -11.01 9.73 -25.11
N LEU A 54 -11.51 10.61 -24.23
CA LEU A 54 -12.86 11.19 -24.37
C LEU A 54 -13.08 11.90 -25.70
N LYS A 55 -12.01 12.45 -26.28
CA LYS A 55 -12.05 13.18 -27.55
C LYS A 55 -12.39 12.27 -28.73
N GLU A 56 -11.85 11.05 -28.75
CA GLU A 56 -12.14 10.05 -29.79
C GLU A 56 -13.61 9.59 -29.70
N LEU A 57 -14.13 9.39 -28.48
CA LEU A 57 -15.55 9.06 -28.27
C LEU A 57 -16.47 10.23 -28.65
N GLU A 58 -16.07 11.46 -28.33
CA GLU A 58 -16.81 12.68 -28.68
C GLU A 58 -16.91 12.85 -30.21
N ASP A 59 -15.82 12.57 -30.93
CA ASP A 59 -15.77 12.63 -32.39
C ASP A 59 -16.69 11.56 -33.03
N ILE A 60 -16.73 10.34 -32.48
CA ILE A 60 -17.66 9.27 -32.91
C ILE A 60 -19.13 9.65 -32.65
N VAL A 61 -19.44 10.28 -31.51
CA VAL A 61 -20.79 10.78 -31.19
C VAL A 61 -21.19 11.94 -32.10
N LYS A 62 -20.26 12.83 -32.46
CA LYS A 62 -20.52 13.89 -33.45
C LYS A 62 -20.75 13.32 -34.84
N GLU A 63 -19.99 12.30 -35.21
CA GLU A 63 -20.11 11.65 -36.51
C GLU A 63 -21.47 10.94 -36.66
N ILE A 64 -21.89 10.14 -35.67
CA ILE A 64 -23.15 9.39 -35.76
C ILE A 64 -24.39 10.30 -35.87
N LYS A 65 -24.35 11.51 -35.28
CA LYS A 65 -25.41 12.52 -35.41
C LYS A 65 -25.59 13.04 -36.85
N GLY A 66 -24.55 12.98 -37.67
CA GLY A 66 -24.57 13.43 -39.06
C GLY A 66 -24.83 12.31 -40.09
N VAL A 67 -24.93 11.05 -39.66
CA VAL A 67 -25.01 9.90 -40.55
C VAL A 67 -26.46 9.59 -40.93
N ARG A 68 -26.73 9.56 -42.25
CA ARG A 68 -28.00 9.09 -42.83
C ARG A 68 -27.97 7.64 -43.29
N ASP A 69 -26.77 7.07 -43.40
CA ASP A 69 -26.55 5.68 -43.78
C ASP A 69 -26.70 4.75 -42.56
N PRO A 70 -27.71 3.86 -42.54
CA PRO A 70 -27.93 2.93 -41.44
C PRO A 70 -26.76 2.02 -41.11
N LEU A 71 -26.00 1.57 -42.11
CA LEU A 71 -24.87 0.65 -41.90
C LEU A 71 -23.72 1.37 -41.20
N LYS A 72 -23.44 2.61 -41.62
CA LYS A 72 -22.45 3.45 -40.97
C LYS A 72 -22.86 3.84 -39.55
N ALA A 73 -24.14 4.12 -39.31
CA ALA A 73 -24.65 4.42 -37.97
C ALA A 73 -24.51 3.21 -37.03
N LEU A 74 -24.82 2.00 -37.52
CA LEU A 74 -24.64 0.76 -36.78
C LEU A 74 -23.16 0.50 -36.45
N TYR A 75 -22.27 0.70 -37.41
CA TYR A 75 -20.83 0.55 -37.22
C TYR A 75 -20.31 1.47 -36.11
N LEU A 76 -20.60 2.78 -36.19
CA LEU A 76 -20.17 3.76 -35.20
C LEU A 76 -20.75 3.47 -33.80
N SER A 77 -22.02 3.06 -33.73
CA SER A 77 -22.66 2.67 -32.47
C SER A 77 -22.05 1.39 -31.87
N SER A 78 -21.59 0.45 -32.71
CA SER A 78 -20.87 -0.74 -32.23
C SER A 78 -19.50 -0.36 -31.71
N THR A 79 -18.76 0.48 -32.43
CA THR A 79 -17.41 0.93 -32.05
C THR A 79 -17.41 1.64 -30.70
N ILE A 80 -18.34 2.56 -30.47
CA ILE A 80 -18.43 3.26 -29.18
C ILE A 80 -18.83 2.31 -28.04
N GLY A 81 -19.70 1.33 -28.32
CA GLY A 81 -20.08 0.28 -27.38
C GLY A 81 -18.90 -0.61 -27.00
N ASP A 82 -18.12 -1.06 -27.98
CA ASP A 82 -16.95 -1.90 -27.77
C ASP A 82 -15.86 -1.18 -26.97
N LEU A 83 -15.63 0.11 -27.25
CA LEU A 83 -14.70 0.94 -26.48
C LEU A 83 -15.15 1.11 -25.02
N ALA A 84 -16.44 1.41 -24.81
CA ALA A 84 -17.01 1.52 -23.47
C ALA A 84 -16.92 0.20 -22.69
N VAL A 85 -17.23 -0.93 -23.32
CA VAL A 85 -17.13 -2.27 -22.72
C VAL A 85 -15.68 -2.64 -22.42
N SER A 86 -14.76 -2.39 -23.36
CA SER A 86 -13.32 -2.62 -23.16
C SER A 86 -12.78 -1.82 -21.97
N TYR A 87 -13.20 -0.56 -21.83
CA TYR A 87 -12.82 0.29 -20.71
C TYR A 87 -13.42 -0.19 -19.38
N LEU A 88 -14.71 -0.52 -19.34
CA LEU A 88 -15.36 -1.10 -18.16
C LEU A 88 -14.66 -2.40 -17.72
N ARG A 89 -14.25 -3.22 -18.69
CA ARG A 89 -13.46 -4.45 -18.44
C ARG A 89 -12.06 -4.13 -17.88
N ARG A 90 -11.38 -3.10 -18.40
CA ARG A 90 -10.09 -2.62 -17.85
C ARG A 90 -10.24 -2.08 -16.42
N LEU A 91 -11.33 -1.36 -16.13
CA LEU A 91 -11.63 -0.89 -14.77
C LEU A 91 -11.95 -2.05 -13.81
N GLU A 92 -12.67 -3.07 -14.27
CA GLU A 92 -12.94 -4.27 -13.48
C GLU A 92 -11.66 -5.08 -13.20
N LEU A 93 -10.76 -5.21 -14.19
CA LEU A 93 -9.43 -5.80 -14.02
C LEU A 93 -8.56 -5.00 -13.05
N LYS A 94 -8.54 -3.67 -13.15
CA LYS A 94 -7.84 -2.79 -12.18
C LYS A 94 -8.42 -2.95 -10.77
N ARG A 95 -9.75 -2.99 -10.63
CA ARG A 95 -10.42 -3.19 -9.33
C ARG A 95 -10.11 -4.56 -8.71
N ASN A 96 -10.09 -5.62 -9.51
CA ASN A 96 -9.71 -6.96 -9.04
C ASN A 96 -8.23 -7.03 -8.65
N SER A 97 -7.35 -6.35 -9.39
CA SER A 97 -5.92 -6.25 -9.03
C SER A 97 -5.69 -5.47 -7.73
N LEU A 98 -6.45 -4.39 -7.50
CA LEU A 98 -6.44 -3.61 -6.26
C LEU A 98 -6.93 -4.42 -5.06
N ASN A 99 -8.03 -5.14 -5.23
CA ASN A 99 -8.57 -6.01 -4.18
C ASN A 99 -7.59 -7.14 -3.85
N LYS A 100 -6.93 -7.70 -4.87
CA LYS A 100 -5.86 -8.69 -4.70
C LYS A 100 -4.72 -8.15 -3.85
N LEU A 101 -4.14 -7.02 -4.26
CA LEU A 101 -3.04 -6.38 -3.52
C LEU A 101 -3.42 -6.01 -2.09
N LYS A 102 -4.67 -5.56 -1.85
CA LYS A 102 -5.16 -5.25 -0.50
C LYS A 102 -5.25 -6.51 0.37
N VAL A 103 -5.86 -7.58 -0.15
CA VAL A 103 -5.99 -8.86 0.57
C VAL A 103 -4.62 -9.47 0.83
N GLU A 104 -3.75 -9.53 -0.18
CA GLU A 104 -2.39 -10.04 -0.04
C GLU A 104 -1.62 -9.23 1.01
N GLY A 105 -1.57 -7.90 0.89
CA GLY A 105 -0.86 -7.04 1.85
C GLY A 105 -1.32 -7.18 3.30
N VAL A 106 -2.64 -7.20 3.54
CA VAL A 106 -3.18 -7.35 4.90
C VAL A 106 -2.94 -8.77 5.43
N SER A 107 -3.12 -9.80 4.58
CA SER A 107 -2.86 -11.20 4.97
C SER A 107 -1.40 -11.43 5.33
N SER A 108 -0.45 -10.95 4.52
CA SER A 108 0.98 -11.12 4.77
C SER A 108 1.43 -10.38 6.03
N ARG A 109 0.84 -9.22 6.32
CA ARG A 109 1.09 -8.49 7.58
C ARG A 109 0.62 -9.28 8.80
N ILE A 110 -0.60 -9.82 8.76
CA ILE A 110 -1.13 -10.61 9.87
C ILE A 110 -0.29 -11.88 10.06
N GLU A 111 0.04 -12.58 8.97
CA GLU A 111 0.89 -13.77 8.98
C GLU A 111 2.27 -13.47 9.59
N TYR A 112 2.89 -12.34 9.23
CA TYR A 112 4.17 -11.90 9.81
C TYR A 112 4.10 -11.72 11.32
N TYR A 113 3.16 -10.92 11.82
CA TYR A 113 3.07 -10.68 13.26
C TYR A 113 2.65 -11.95 14.02
N ALA A 114 1.81 -12.79 13.42
CA ALA A 114 1.46 -14.09 13.98
C ALA A 114 2.69 -15.00 14.11
N LEU A 115 3.58 -15.03 13.11
CA LEU A 115 4.84 -15.78 13.18
C LEU A 115 5.75 -15.27 14.30
N ILE A 116 5.88 -13.95 14.49
CA ILE A 116 6.64 -13.37 15.60
C ILE A 116 6.07 -13.79 16.95
N LEU A 117 4.75 -13.79 17.08
CA LEU A 117 4.05 -14.18 18.30
C LEU A 117 4.02 -15.70 18.53
N GLY A 118 4.48 -16.51 17.57
CA GLY A 118 4.34 -17.97 17.61
C GLY A 118 2.89 -18.46 17.48
N ASP A 119 1.99 -17.63 16.96
CA ASP A 119 0.55 -17.89 16.90
C ASP A 119 0.15 -18.57 15.59
N ARG A 120 0.00 -19.90 15.65
CA ARG A 120 -0.36 -20.72 14.49
C ARG A 120 -1.80 -20.50 14.01
N GLU A 121 -2.71 -20.11 14.90
CA GLU A 121 -4.11 -19.89 14.53
C GLU A 121 -4.25 -18.63 13.66
N LEU A 122 -3.60 -17.53 14.04
CA LEU A 122 -3.58 -16.31 13.24
C LEU A 122 -2.91 -16.51 11.86
N VAL A 123 -1.88 -17.36 11.78
CA VAL A 123 -1.28 -17.74 10.48
C VAL A 123 -2.30 -18.48 9.60
N ILE A 124 -3.08 -19.41 10.19
CA ILE A 124 -4.12 -20.15 9.47
C ILE A 124 -5.21 -19.20 8.99
N GLU A 125 -5.65 -18.25 9.82
CA GLU A 125 -6.67 -17.26 9.45
C GLU A 125 -6.21 -16.35 8.31
N ALA A 126 -4.97 -15.85 8.35
CA ALA A 126 -4.40 -15.06 7.26
C ALA A 126 -4.36 -15.85 5.94
N ARG A 127 -4.02 -17.14 5.99
CA ARG A 127 -4.01 -18.04 4.81
C ARG A 127 -5.42 -18.36 4.32
N ASN A 128 -6.38 -18.54 5.23
CA ASN A 128 -7.78 -18.79 4.88
C ASN A 128 -8.38 -17.60 4.14
N ALA A 129 -8.09 -16.38 4.59
CA ALA A 129 -8.48 -15.17 3.87
C ALA A 129 -7.91 -15.11 2.44
N ARG A 130 -6.65 -15.51 2.25
CA ARG A 130 -6.00 -15.57 0.93
C ARG A 130 -6.68 -16.61 0.02
N LYS A 131 -6.94 -17.81 0.54
CA LYS A 131 -7.69 -18.88 -0.17
C LYS A 131 -9.13 -18.50 -0.50
N ALA A 132 -9.80 -17.72 0.35
CA ALA A 132 -11.14 -17.21 0.06
C ALA A 132 -11.11 -16.24 -1.13
N PHE A 133 -10.11 -15.36 -1.17
CA PHE A 133 -9.91 -14.44 -2.28
C PHE A 133 -9.53 -15.15 -3.59
N GLU A 134 -8.65 -16.15 -3.55
CA GLU A 134 -8.28 -16.98 -4.70
C GLU A 134 -9.49 -17.71 -5.32
N ARG A 135 -10.48 -18.06 -4.49
CA ARG A 135 -11.76 -18.64 -4.91
C ARG A 135 -12.78 -17.62 -5.42
N GLY A 136 -12.42 -16.33 -5.46
CA GLY A 136 -13.27 -15.24 -5.92
C GLY A 136 -14.23 -14.68 -4.87
N ASP A 137 -14.11 -15.10 -3.60
CA ASP A 137 -14.96 -14.61 -2.50
C ASP A 137 -14.27 -13.47 -1.74
N LEU A 138 -14.42 -12.25 -2.28
CA LEU A 138 -13.85 -11.05 -1.69
C LEU A 138 -14.45 -10.71 -0.32
N ASN A 139 -15.75 -10.93 -0.14
CA ASN A 139 -16.42 -10.54 1.11
C ASN A 139 -15.97 -11.43 2.26
N ALA A 140 -15.97 -12.76 2.04
CA ALA A 140 -15.45 -13.69 3.03
C ALA A 140 -13.98 -13.40 3.35
N SER A 141 -13.16 -13.10 2.34
CA SER A 141 -11.76 -12.74 2.54
C SER A 141 -11.58 -11.50 3.43
N LEU A 142 -12.33 -10.42 3.15
CA LEU A 142 -12.24 -9.18 3.93
C LEU A 142 -12.72 -9.35 5.38
N GLU A 143 -13.80 -10.09 5.59
CA GLU A 143 -14.35 -10.37 6.91
C GLU A 143 -13.35 -11.20 7.76
N THR A 144 -12.76 -12.25 7.18
CA THR A 144 -11.71 -13.03 7.85
C THR A 144 -10.51 -12.17 8.24
N LEU A 145 -10.07 -11.26 7.35
CA LEU A 145 -8.94 -10.35 7.66
C LEU A 145 -9.27 -9.37 8.78
N GLU A 146 -10.50 -8.87 8.86
CA GLU A 146 -10.92 -7.93 9.92
C GLU A 146 -10.91 -8.59 11.30
N ILE A 147 -11.42 -9.83 11.37
CA ILE A 147 -11.40 -10.65 12.59
C ILE A 147 -9.95 -10.94 13.00
N ALA A 148 -9.13 -11.43 12.07
CA ALA A 148 -7.74 -11.76 12.33
C ALA A 148 -6.92 -10.54 12.78
N ASN A 149 -7.16 -9.37 12.17
CA ASN A 149 -6.50 -8.13 12.57
C ASN A 149 -6.91 -7.68 13.98
N SER A 150 -8.17 -7.84 14.35
CA SER A 150 -8.67 -7.52 15.70
C SER A 150 -8.07 -8.43 16.77
N LEU A 151 -7.99 -9.74 16.48
CA LEU A 151 -7.34 -10.73 17.35
C LEU A 151 -5.85 -10.43 17.54
N LEU A 152 -5.15 -10.06 16.45
CA LEU A 152 -3.75 -9.67 16.51
C LEU A 152 -3.54 -8.46 17.43
N LEU A 153 -4.35 -7.41 17.30
CA LEU A 153 -4.24 -6.21 18.14
C LEU A 153 -4.44 -6.53 19.62
N LYS A 154 -5.40 -7.41 19.93
CA LYS A 154 -5.62 -7.87 21.31
C LYS A 154 -4.39 -8.61 21.85
N LYS A 155 -3.84 -9.54 21.08
CA LYS A 155 -2.65 -10.31 21.50
C LYS A 155 -1.40 -9.44 21.67
N ILE A 156 -1.24 -8.39 20.85
CA ILE A 156 -0.17 -7.41 21.03
C ILE A 156 -0.35 -6.65 22.35
N ALA A 157 -1.59 -6.28 22.69
CA ALA A 157 -1.90 -5.60 23.96
C ALA A 157 -1.68 -6.52 25.19
N ASP A 158 -1.90 -7.83 25.02
CA ASP A 158 -1.76 -8.84 26.06
C ASP A 158 -0.32 -9.40 26.18
N LEU A 159 0.64 -8.90 25.39
CA LEU A 159 2.03 -9.33 25.49
C LEU A 159 2.56 -9.06 26.91
N PRO A 160 3.13 -10.06 27.59
CA PRO A 160 3.72 -9.85 28.90
C PRO A 160 4.80 -8.79 28.78
N VAL A 161 4.73 -7.76 29.63
CA VAL A 161 5.85 -6.86 29.86
C VAL A 161 7.01 -7.74 30.27
N LEU A 162 8.02 -7.86 29.40
CA LEU A 162 9.22 -8.66 29.65
C LEU A 162 9.69 -8.38 31.07
N THR A 163 9.68 -9.40 31.91
CA THR A 163 10.26 -9.31 33.25
C THR A 163 11.70 -8.82 33.09
N PRO A 164 12.12 -7.79 33.83
CA PRO A 164 13.44 -7.20 33.68
C PRO A 164 14.49 -8.31 33.80
N GLN A 165 15.38 -8.39 32.80
CA GLN A 165 16.58 -9.23 32.91
C GLN A 165 17.29 -8.81 34.19
N SER A 166 17.52 -9.77 35.10
CA SER A 166 18.08 -9.50 36.43
C SER A 166 19.59 -9.21 36.40
N ASP A 167 20.25 -9.42 35.25
CA ASP A 167 21.67 -9.19 35.06
C ASP A 167 21.94 -7.79 34.47
N PRO A 168 22.67 -6.90 35.19
CA PRO A 168 23.01 -5.57 34.70
C PRO A 168 23.73 -5.57 33.35
N LEU A 169 24.64 -6.51 33.13
CA LEU A 169 25.42 -6.57 31.88
C LEU A 169 24.53 -6.89 30.67
N ALA A 170 23.66 -7.89 30.80
CA ALA A 170 22.69 -8.22 29.75
C ALA A 170 21.78 -7.01 29.42
N ARG A 171 21.39 -6.25 30.43
CA ARG A 171 20.53 -5.07 30.27
C ARG A 171 21.26 -3.88 29.64
N ILE A 172 22.53 -3.66 29.99
CA ILE A 172 23.40 -2.70 29.31
C ILE A 172 23.49 -3.04 27.82
N LYS A 173 23.87 -4.28 27.48
CA LYS A 173 24.02 -4.71 26.08
C LYS A 173 22.72 -4.54 25.28
N PHE A 174 21.58 -4.82 25.91
CA PHE A 174 20.28 -4.55 25.30
C PHE A 174 20.06 -3.06 25.03
N LEU A 175 20.33 -2.19 26.01
CA LEU A 175 20.17 -0.74 25.87
C LEU A 175 21.15 -0.16 24.84
N GLU A 176 22.43 -0.52 24.88
CA GLU A 176 23.42 -0.13 23.87
C GLU A 176 22.95 -0.48 22.45
N THR A 177 22.41 -1.68 22.27
CA THR A 177 21.83 -2.10 20.97
C THR A 177 20.72 -1.15 20.52
N LYS A 178 19.86 -0.68 21.45
CA LYS A 178 18.79 0.27 21.13
C LYS A 178 19.32 1.67 20.83
N TYR A 179 20.28 2.15 21.60
CA TYR A 179 20.91 3.46 21.41
C TYR A 179 21.63 3.53 20.06
N ASN A 180 22.45 2.52 19.75
CA ASN A 180 23.14 2.41 18.47
C ASN A 180 22.14 2.34 17.30
N ALA A 181 21.09 1.54 17.40
CA ALA A 181 20.07 1.47 16.36
C ALA A 181 19.39 2.84 16.09
N THR A 182 19.21 3.67 17.11
CA THR A 182 18.70 5.03 16.90
C THR A 182 19.77 5.98 16.35
N LEU A 183 21.04 5.88 16.74
CA LEU A 183 22.13 6.65 16.14
C LEU A 183 22.24 6.40 14.62
N HIS A 184 22.19 5.13 14.19
CA HIS A 184 22.17 4.79 12.77
C HIS A 184 20.98 5.44 12.04
N TYR A 185 19.80 5.41 12.65
CA TYR A 185 18.61 6.07 12.09
C TYR A 185 18.75 7.60 12.05
N ALA A 186 19.36 8.20 13.07
CA ALA A 186 19.58 9.64 13.15
C ALA A 186 20.47 10.14 12.00
N ILE A 187 21.55 9.43 11.70
CA ILE A 187 22.45 9.75 10.58
C ILE A 187 21.70 9.73 9.25
N GLN A 188 20.83 8.73 9.03
CA GLN A 188 20.02 8.64 7.81
C GLN A 188 19.08 9.83 7.65
N VAL A 189 18.38 10.18 8.73
CA VAL A 189 17.47 11.33 8.75
C VAL A 189 18.26 12.63 8.54
N ALA A 190 19.42 12.79 9.19
CA ALA A 190 20.27 13.98 9.07
C ALA A 190 20.76 14.23 7.64
N ILE A 191 21.09 13.18 6.87
CA ILE A 191 21.50 13.27 5.46
C ILE A 191 20.34 13.78 4.58
N ALA A 192 19.10 13.44 4.93
CA ALA A 192 17.92 13.82 4.17
C ALA A 192 17.41 15.23 4.49
N LEU A 193 17.93 15.87 5.54
CA LEU A 193 17.49 17.18 6.01
C LEU A 193 18.35 18.33 5.45
N PRO A 194 17.77 19.54 5.30
CA PRO A 194 18.55 20.75 5.07
C PRO A 194 19.49 21.05 6.25
N GLU A 195 20.58 21.78 6.00
CA GLU A 195 21.69 22.00 6.96
C GLU A 195 21.24 22.36 8.39
N ASN A 196 20.26 23.26 8.54
CA ASN A 196 19.77 23.66 9.86
C ASN A 196 19.09 22.51 10.62
N GLY A 197 18.29 21.68 9.94
CA GLY A 197 17.65 20.50 10.54
C GLY A 197 18.65 19.37 10.82
N SER A 198 19.68 19.26 9.97
CA SER A 198 20.78 18.31 10.16
C SER A 198 21.62 18.65 11.40
N LYS A 199 21.89 19.94 11.65
CA LYS A 199 22.68 20.39 12.81
C LYS A 199 22.07 19.99 14.16
N ASP A 200 20.76 20.15 14.31
CA ASP A 200 20.05 19.76 15.53
C ASP A 200 20.08 18.25 15.78
N VAL A 201 20.02 17.44 14.72
CA VAL A 201 20.13 15.98 14.81
C VAL A 201 21.56 15.58 15.16
N ASN A 202 22.56 16.20 14.52
CA ASN A 202 23.97 15.93 14.78
C ASN A 202 24.38 16.24 16.23
N ASN A 203 23.85 17.33 16.82
CA ASN A 203 24.12 17.65 18.22
C ASN A 203 23.64 16.53 19.18
N GLU A 204 22.45 15.97 18.95
CA GLU A 204 21.96 14.84 19.75
C GLU A 204 22.74 13.55 19.48
N VAL A 205 23.18 13.32 18.24
CA VAL A 205 24.07 12.21 17.89
C VAL A 205 25.37 12.30 18.67
N TYR A 206 26.03 13.46 18.70
CA TYR A 206 27.26 13.66 19.46
C TYR A 206 27.08 13.42 20.95
N TYR A 207 25.99 13.93 21.53
CA TYR A 207 25.69 13.70 22.94
C TYR A 207 25.51 12.20 23.26
N ILE A 208 24.77 11.48 22.44
CA ILE A 208 24.53 10.04 22.65
C ILE A 208 25.82 9.24 22.45
N GLN A 209 26.69 9.63 21.53
CA GLN A 209 28.00 9.01 21.36
C GLN A 209 28.88 9.21 22.59
N GLU A 210 28.95 10.42 23.13
CA GLU A 210 29.69 10.73 24.37
C GLU A 210 29.17 9.89 25.55
N LEU A 211 27.85 9.77 25.71
CA LEU A 211 27.23 8.90 26.71
C LEU A 211 27.64 7.42 26.53
N LEU A 212 27.67 6.91 25.29
CA LEU A 212 28.07 5.52 25.02
C LEU A 212 29.57 5.30 25.29
N ASP A 213 30.42 6.30 25.03
CA ASP A 213 31.85 6.25 25.34
C ASP A 213 32.09 6.24 26.87
N ASP A 214 31.32 7.01 27.63
CA ASP A 214 31.35 7.00 29.10
C ASP A 214 30.89 5.64 29.66
N VAL A 215 29.82 5.09 29.10
CA VAL A 215 29.30 3.75 29.46
C VAL A 215 30.35 2.67 29.16
N ALA A 216 31.00 2.71 28.00
CA ALA A 216 32.06 1.76 27.65
C ALA A 216 33.26 1.86 28.60
N THR A 217 33.59 3.07 29.06
CA THR A 217 34.64 3.29 30.06
C THR A 217 34.26 2.65 31.40
N LEU A 218 33.03 2.88 31.88
CA LEU A 218 32.51 2.28 33.11
C LEU A 218 32.45 0.74 33.03
N GLU A 219 32.07 0.18 31.87
CA GLU A 219 32.14 -1.26 31.62
C GLU A 219 33.59 -1.79 31.73
N GLY A 220 34.55 -1.09 31.13
CA GLY A 220 35.97 -1.44 31.20
C GLY A 220 36.54 -1.44 32.62
N GLU A 221 35.97 -0.60 33.50
CA GLU A 221 36.28 -0.54 34.93
C GLU A 221 35.53 -1.60 35.77
N GLY A 222 34.62 -2.37 35.17
CA GLY A 222 33.77 -3.35 35.87
C GLY A 222 32.61 -2.74 36.66
N ARG A 223 32.27 -1.48 36.39
CA ARG A 223 31.26 -0.68 37.10
C ARG A 223 29.90 -0.75 36.40
N TYR A 224 29.36 -1.98 36.32
CA TYR A 224 28.16 -2.27 35.52
C TYR A 224 26.88 -1.64 36.06
N LEU A 225 26.77 -1.37 37.36
CA LEU A 225 25.57 -0.72 37.90
C LEU A 225 25.53 0.76 37.54
N GLU A 226 26.67 1.44 37.58
CA GLU A 226 26.80 2.83 37.15
C GLU A 226 26.60 2.98 35.65
N ALA A 227 27.22 2.10 34.84
CA ALA A 227 27.00 2.06 33.40
C ALA A 227 25.52 1.84 33.05
N LEU A 228 24.83 0.94 33.76
CA LEU A 228 23.40 0.73 33.57
C LEU A 228 22.58 1.97 33.97
N THR A 229 22.93 2.61 35.08
CA THR A 229 22.22 3.80 35.59
C THR A 229 22.32 4.95 34.59
N GLU A 230 23.50 5.21 34.02
CA GLU A 230 23.71 6.23 32.98
C GLU A 230 22.80 6.01 31.75
N LEU A 231 22.72 4.77 31.28
CA LEU A 231 21.83 4.44 30.16
C LEU A 231 20.35 4.57 30.53
N GLU A 232 19.95 4.14 31.74
CA GLU A 232 18.57 4.17 32.19
C GLU A 232 18.05 5.60 32.42
N GLU A 233 18.86 6.47 33.02
CA GLU A 233 18.52 7.89 33.23
C GLU A 233 18.33 8.65 31.92
N ASN A 234 18.96 8.19 30.84
CA ASN A 234 18.88 8.81 29.52
C ASN A 234 17.83 8.18 28.58
N VAL A 235 17.11 7.12 29.01
CA VAL A 235 16.10 6.44 28.15
C VAL A 235 15.02 7.39 27.68
N GLU A 236 14.54 8.29 28.54
CA GLU A 236 13.50 9.25 28.16
C GLU A 236 13.98 10.20 27.06
N ARG A 237 15.23 10.69 27.17
CA ARG A 237 15.85 11.51 26.14
C ARG A 237 15.95 10.74 24.82
N MET A 238 16.36 9.47 24.89
CA MET A 238 16.46 8.59 23.73
C MET A 238 15.10 8.39 23.03
N ILE A 239 14.04 8.18 23.81
CA ILE A 239 12.66 8.07 23.31
C ILE A 239 12.21 9.38 22.64
N ASN A 240 12.49 10.53 23.28
CA ASN A 240 12.13 11.83 22.74
C ASN A 240 12.90 12.14 21.44
N PHE A 241 14.18 11.78 21.38
CA PHE A 241 14.97 11.90 20.16
C PHE A 241 14.42 11.01 19.04
N GLN A 242 14.10 9.74 19.33
CA GLN A 242 13.46 8.85 18.34
C GLN A 242 12.14 9.41 17.81
N ARG A 243 11.31 10.01 18.67
CA ARG A 243 10.06 10.67 18.25
C ARG A 243 10.34 11.88 17.34
N LYS A 244 11.34 12.69 17.67
CA LYS A 244 11.79 13.82 16.84
C LYS A 244 12.26 13.35 15.46
N LEU A 245 13.06 12.28 15.40
CA LEU A 245 13.53 11.69 14.14
C LEU A 245 12.35 11.19 13.28
N ASN A 246 11.38 10.50 13.88
CA ASN A 246 10.19 10.04 13.16
C ASN A 246 9.39 11.21 12.56
N TYR A 247 9.24 12.31 13.30
CA TYR A 247 8.57 13.51 12.81
C TYR A 247 9.33 14.16 11.63
N LEU A 248 10.67 14.22 11.73
CA LEU A 248 11.52 14.76 10.67
C LEU A 248 11.48 13.89 9.41
N GLU A 249 11.51 12.56 9.55
CA GLU A 249 11.32 11.63 8.43
C GLU A 249 9.95 11.86 7.77
N GLU A 250 8.87 11.87 8.55
CA GLU A 250 7.52 12.07 8.03
C GLU A 250 7.38 13.39 7.26
N SER A 251 7.87 14.50 7.83
CA SER A 251 7.80 15.81 7.18
C SER A 251 8.61 15.87 5.87
N THR A 252 9.80 15.26 5.86
CA THR A 252 10.68 15.21 4.68
C THR A 252 10.05 14.33 3.59
N LEU A 253 9.57 13.15 3.97
CA LEU A 253 8.91 12.22 3.06
C LEU A 253 7.63 12.82 2.48
N ARG A 254 6.87 13.58 3.27
CA ARG A 254 5.69 14.30 2.81
C ARG A 254 6.04 15.34 1.75
N SER A 255 7.03 16.17 2.02
CA SER A 255 7.54 17.18 1.07
C SER A 255 8.01 16.54 -0.24
N LEU A 256 8.75 15.42 -0.15
CA LEU A 256 9.20 14.65 -1.32
C LEU A 256 8.03 14.01 -2.08
N PHE A 257 7.03 13.50 -1.36
CA PHE A 257 5.85 12.90 -1.96
C PHE A 257 5.02 13.92 -2.75
N ASP A 258 4.81 15.11 -2.17
CA ASP A 258 4.03 16.18 -2.80
C ASP A 258 4.74 16.73 -4.05
N LYS A 259 6.08 16.78 -4.06
CA LYS A 259 6.87 17.25 -5.22
C LYS A 259 7.11 16.17 -6.28
N GLU A 260 7.43 14.95 -5.86
CA GLU A 260 7.99 13.90 -6.71
C GLU A 260 7.40 12.50 -6.45
N GLY A 261 6.16 12.38 -5.96
CA GLY A 261 5.62 11.11 -5.44
C GLY A 261 5.81 9.87 -6.33
N LYS A 262 5.65 9.98 -7.66
CA LYS A 262 5.89 8.85 -8.59
C LYS A 262 7.35 8.42 -8.61
N MET A 263 8.27 9.39 -8.55
CA MET A 263 9.71 9.15 -8.50
C MET A 263 10.13 8.60 -7.14
N LEU A 264 9.56 9.11 -6.04
CA LEU A 264 9.80 8.59 -4.70
C LEU A 264 9.43 7.10 -4.60
N VAL A 265 8.27 6.71 -5.11
CA VAL A 265 7.86 5.30 -5.16
C VAL A 265 8.87 4.45 -5.95
N LEU A 266 9.39 4.95 -7.06
CA LEU A 266 10.39 4.24 -7.86
C LEU A 266 11.71 4.07 -7.08
N ARG A 267 12.19 5.13 -6.41
CA ARG A 267 13.40 5.10 -5.57
C ARG A 267 13.27 4.07 -4.44
N LEU A 268 12.14 4.04 -3.74
CA LEU A 268 11.88 3.08 -2.66
C LEU A 268 11.84 1.63 -3.19
N LYS A 269 11.27 1.40 -4.38
CA LYS A 269 11.32 0.07 -5.02
C LYS A 269 12.74 -0.37 -5.37
N ILE A 270 13.58 0.55 -5.86
CA ILE A 270 14.99 0.24 -6.15
C ILE A 270 15.74 -0.11 -4.85
N ALA A 271 15.47 0.62 -3.75
CA ALA A 271 16.03 0.29 -2.45
C ALA A 271 15.60 -1.10 -1.99
N LEU A 272 14.32 -1.45 -2.11
CA LEU A 272 13.76 -2.77 -1.77
C LEU A 272 14.44 -3.94 -2.48
N LYS A 273 14.81 -3.77 -3.76
CA LYS A 273 15.48 -4.83 -4.54
C LYS A 273 16.79 -5.32 -3.93
N LYS A 274 17.45 -4.51 -3.09
CA LYS A 274 18.68 -4.91 -2.40
C LYS A 274 18.46 -6.00 -1.34
N TYR A 275 17.20 -6.21 -0.92
CA TYR A 275 16.79 -7.12 0.15
C TYR A 275 16.02 -8.36 -0.37
N GLU A 276 15.75 -8.46 -1.68
CA GLU A 276 14.97 -9.57 -2.27
C GLU A 276 15.63 -10.96 -2.15
N LYS A 277 16.93 -11.03 -1.81
CA LYS A 277 17.72 -12.27 -1.79
C LYS A 277 17.85 -12.95 -0.41
N THR A 278 17.31 -12.35 0.65
CA THR A 278 17.44 -12.86 2.03
C THR A 278 16.15 -13.55 2.48
N THR A 279 16.22 -14.85 2.80
CA THR A 279 15.06 -15.70 3.13
C THR A 279 14.32 -15.29 4.40
N SER A 280 14.98 -14.66 5.38
CA SER A 280 14.37 -14.16 6.61
C SER A 280 13.59 -12.83 6.42
N GLU A 281 13.94 -12.06 5.40
CA GLU A 281 13.41 -10.71 5.17
C GLU A 281 12.30 -10.68 4.10
N GLY A 282 12.09 -11.78 3.40
CA GLY A 282 11.23 -11.87 2.21
C GLY A 282 9.79 -11.36 2.43
N ILE A 283 9.20 -11.62 3.61
CA ILE A 283 7.83 -11.17 3.92
C ILE A 283 7.75 -9.64 4.05
N LEU A 284 8.73 -9.02 4.70
CA LEU A 284 8.77 -7.56 4.85
C LEU A 284 8.99 -6.86 3.50
N VAL A 285 9.87 -7.44 2.68
CA VAL A 285 10.11 -6.97 1.30
C VAL A 285 8.81 -7.06 0.48
N GLU A 286 8.06 -8.16 0.59
CA GLU A 286 6.80 -8.34 -0.10
C GLU A 286 5.73 -7.32 0.35
N ILE A 287 5.57 -7.12 1.66
CA ILE A 287 4.63 -6.14 2.21
C ILE A 287 4.96 -4.73 1.72
N ALA A 288 6.23 -4.32 1.80
CA ALA A 288 6.66 -2.99 1.38
C ALA A 288 6.48 -2.79 -0.13
N ASN A 289 6.77 -3.81 -0.94
CA ASN A 289 6.54 -3.73 -2.38
C ASN A 289 5.04 -3.62 -2.71
N ASN A 290 4.19 -4.38 -2.02
CA ASN A 290 2.73 -4.29 -2.17
C ASN A 290 2.19 -2.91 -1.77
N GLU A 291 2.67 -2.32 -0.68
CA GLU A 291 2.30 -0.96 -0.29
C GLU A 291 2.72 0.07 -1.35
N LEU A 292 3.90 -0.08 -1.96
CA LEU A 292 4.36 0.79 -3.04
C LEU A 292 3.56 0.62 -4.33
N GLU A 293 3.11 -0.59 -4.69
CA GLU A 293 2.21 -0.81 -5.82
C GLU A 293 0.85 -0.17 -5.58
N LEU A 294 0.27 -0.38 -4.40
CA LEU A 294 -1.00 0.23 -4.01
C LEU A 294 -0.90 1.76 -3.98
N ALA A 295 0.23 2.31 -3.53
CA ALA A 295 0.47 3.75 -3.58
C ALA A 295 0.40 4.29 -5.01
N LYS A 296 1.03 3.63 -6.01
CA LYS A 296 0.92 4.05 -7.42
C LYS A 296 -0.52 4.09 -7.89
N VAL A 297 -1.31 3.09 -7.51
CA VAL A 297 -2.72 3.02 -7.90
C VAL A 297 -3.51 4.14 -7.24
N ASP A 298 -3.37 4.35 -5.93
CA ASP A 298 -4.04 5.42 -5.21
C ASP A 298 -3.67 6.80 -5.77
N MET A 299 -2.40 7.03 -6.17
CA MET A 299 -1.98 8.25 -6.88
C MET A 299 -2.70 8.42 -8.22
N SER A 300 -2.82 7.36 -9.03
CA SER A 300 -3.53 7.40 -10.32
C SER A 300 -5.02 7.71 -10.16
N LEU A 301 -5.60 7.37 -9.00
CA LEU A 301 -6.99 7.64 -8.65
C LEU A 301 -7.19 8.99 -7.94
N GLY A 302 -6.13 9.79 -7.74
CA GLY A 302 -6.17 11.07 -7.04
C GLY A 302 -6.31 10.97 -5.51
N ARG A 303 -6.11 9.78 -4.92
CA ARG A 303 -6.18 9.53 -3.47
C ARG A 303 -4.83 9.77 -2.79
N ASN A 304 -4.33 11.00 -2.89
CA ASN A 304 -2.96 11.34 -2.52
C ASN A 304 -2.63 11.08 -1.05
N GLU A 305 -3.57 11.35 -0.13
CA GLU A 305 -3.35 11.09 1.31
C GLU A 305 -3.19 9.59 1.60
N THR A 306 -4.03 8.75 0.98
CA THR A 306 -3.93 7.30 1.11
C THR A 306 -2.61 6.80 0.53
N ALA A 307 -2.23 7.29 -0.65
CA ALA A 307 -0.96 6.94 -1.28
C ALA A 307 0.24 7.34 -0.41
N TYR A 308 0.23 8.54 0.18
CA TYR A 308 1.28 8.99 1.11
C TYR A 308 1.43 8.04 2.30
N LEU A 309 0.32 7.67 2.96
CA LEU A 309 0.36 6.73 4.09
C LEU A 309 0.93 5.35 3.73
N ARG A 310 0.78 4.92 2.48
CA ARG A 310 1.39 3.67 1.99
C ARG A 310 2.88 3.83 1.74
N VAL A 311 3.29 4.94 1.12
CA VAL A 311 4.70 5.30 0.92
C VAL A 311 5.43 5.40 2.26
N LEU A 312 4.82 6.03 3.26
CA LEU A 312 5.35 6.12 4.62
C LEU A 312 5.56 4.74 5.26
N ARG A 313 4.56 3.86 5.15
CA ARG A 313 4.68 2.48 5.67
C ARG A 313 5.79 1.70 4.97
N ALA A 314 5.89 1.79 3.65
CA ALA A 314 6.96 1.14 2.90
C ALA A 314 8.34 1.69 3.27
N SER A 315 8.48 3.01 3.42
CA SER A 315 9.71 3.68 3.88
C SER A 315 10.18 3.11 5.23
N ARG A 316 9.25 2.98 6.19
CA ARG A 316 9.55 2.43 7.52
C ARG A 316 10.03 0.98 7.48
N ILE A 317 9.42 0.15 6.64
CA ILE A 317 9.86 -1.24 6.47
C ILE A 317 11.27 -1.28 5.87
N ILE A 318 11.56 -0.45 4.87
CA ILE A 318 12.90 -0.34 4.27
C ILE A 318 13.92 0.13 5.31
N GLY A 319 13.59 1.15 6.10
CA GLY A 319 14.44 1.64 7.17
C GLY A 319 14.69 0.58 8.25
N TYR A 320 13.68 -0.24 8.58
CA TYR A 320 13.87 -1.41 9.45
C TYR A 320 14.84 -2.43 8.84
N LEU A 321 14.60 -2.86 7.61
CA LEU A 321 15.44 -3.84 6.90
C LEU A 321 16.89 -3.39 6.78
N TYR A 322 17.13 -2.08 6.61
CA TYR A 322 18.48 -1.53 6.62
C TYR A 322 19.14 -1.70 8.00
N ARG A 323 18.44 -1.35 9.08
CA ARG A 323 18.97 -1.37 10.46
C ARG A 323 19.28 -2.77 10.97
N THR A 324 18.59 -3.80 10.48
CA THR A 324 18.77 -5.19 10.93
C THR A 324 19.83 -5.96 10.16
N ARG A 325 20.50 -5.33 9.17
CA ARG A 325 21.46 -5.99 8.29
C ARG A 325 22.93 -5.65 8.57
N GLU A 326 23.19 -4.69 9.47
CA GLU A 326 24.53 -4.45 10.00
C GLU A 326 24.78 -5.42 11.17
N GLU A 327 24.96 -6.71 10.83
CA GLU A 327 25.69 -7.71 11.63
C GLU A 327 26.65 -8.46 10.70
#